data_AF-A0A9C8WEZ2-F1
#
_entry.id   AF-A0A9C8WEZ2-F1
#
_cell.length_a   1.000
_cell.length_b   1.000
_cell.length_c   1.000
_cell.angle_alpha   90.00
_cell.angle_beta   90.00
_cell.angle_gamma   90.00
#
_symmetry.space_group_name_H-M   'P 1'
#
loop_
_entity.id
_entity.type
_entity.pdbx_description
1 polymer ?
#
loop_
_entity_poly.entity_id
_entity_poly.type
_entity_poly.pdbx_seq_one_letter_code
_entity_poly.pdbx_strand_id
1 'polypeptide(L)'
;MINGQLVSLADSFKGSAMARMYTVFSILFAVLVFFIYLGLAAQNTAEVNFHYYFGSFELPLYILLTLFMVFGILLCGFLFLPRFFYLKLKLLRSQRALDKKTLQLEKQK
;
A
#
# COMPACT_ATOMS: atom_id res chain seq x y z
N MET A 1 -21.44 -3.51 -34.17
CA MET A 1 -21.72 -3.18 -32.75
C MET A 1 -21.10 -4.17 -31.75
N ILE A 2 -20.83 -5.43 -32.15
CA ILE A 2 -20.35 -6.52 -31.27
C ILE A 2 -18.87 -6.38 -30.84
N ASN A 3 -17.99 -5.88 -31.70
CA ASN A 3 -16.55 -5.76 -31.40
C ASN A 3 -16.22 -4.79 -30.25
N GLY A 4 -17.01 -3.72 -30.06
CA GLY A 4 -16.77 -2.74 -29.00
C GLY A 4 -17.04 -3.27 -27.59
N GLN A 5 -18.03 -4.15 -27.45
CA GLN A 5 -18.37 -4.76 -26.16
C GLN A 5 -17.35 -5.82 -25.73
N LEU A 6 -16.82 -6.60 -26.68
CA LEU A 6 -15.80 -7.62 -26.39
C LEU A 6 -14.48 -7.00 -25.92
N VAL A 7 -14.05 -5.88 -26.53
CA VAL A 7 -12.84 -5.14 -26.11
C VAL A 7 -13.03 -4.53 -24.72
N SER A 8 -14.20 -3.92 -24.45
CA SER A 8 -14.52 -3.34 -23.14
C SER A 8 -14.55 -4.38 -22.02
N LEU A 9 -15.02 -5.59 -22.28
CA LEU A 9 -15.02 -6.67 -21.30
C LEU A 9 -13.59 -7.15 -21.00
N ALA A 10 -12.76 -7.33 -22.04
CA ALA A 10 -11.37 -7.75 -21.88
C ALA A 10 -10.55 -6.76 -21.03
N ASP A 11 -10.72 -5.45 -21.25
CA ASP A 11 -10.04 -4.41 -20.49
C ASP A 11 -10.49 -4.36 -19.01
N SER A 12 -11.78 -4.57 -18.75
CA SER A 12 -12.33 -4.67 -17.40
C SER A 12 -11.78 -5.88 -16.62
N PHE A 13 -11.73 -7.05 -17.27
CA PHE A 13 -11.18 -8.26 -16.67
C PHE A 13 -9.69 -8.11 -16.37
N LYS A 14 -8.90 -7.56 -17.31
CA LYS A 14 -7.46 -7.33 -17.15
C LYS A 14 -7.15 -6.39 -15.98
N GLY A 15 -7.94 -5.32 -15.81
CA GLY A 15 -7.80 -4.40 -14.68
C GLY A 15 -8.06 -5.06 -13.32
N SER A 16 -9.12 -5.89 -13.22
CA SER A 16 -9.46 -6.57 -11.97
C SER A 16 -8.47 -7.69 -11.60
N ALA A 17 -7.96 -8.43 -12.58
CA ALA A 17 -6.99 -9.51 -12.37
C ALA A 17 -5.64 -8.96 -11.88
N MET A 18 -5.17 -7.86 -12.47
CA MET A 18 -3.91 -7.22 -12.06
C MET A 18 -4.00 -6.68 -10.62
N ALA A 19 -5.13 -6.09 -10.23
CA ALA A 19 -5.35 -5.62 -8.87
C ALA A 19 -5.34 -6.77 -7.84
N ARG A 20 -5.99 -7.90 -8.16
CA ARG A 20 -6.00 -9.10 -7.32
C ARG A 20 -4.60 -9.71 -7.18
N MET A 21 -3.86 -9.81 -8.29
CA MET A 21 -2.48 -10.31 -8.29
C MET A 21 -1.57 -9.47 -7.39
N TYR A 22 -1.64 -8.14 -7.52
CA TYR A 22 -0.88 -7.22 -6.67
C TYR A 22 -1.24 -7.39 -5.19
N THR A 23 -2.53 -7.57 -4.90
CA THR A 23 -3.02 -7.77 -3.53
C THR A 23 -2.46 -9.06 -2.93
N VAL A 24 -2.55 -10.18 -3.66
CA VAL A 24 -2.01 -11.47 -3.22
C VAL A 24 -0.49 -11.39 -2.99
N PHE A 25 0.24 -10.81 -3.94
CA PHE A 25 1.68 -10.63 -3.82
C PHE A 25 2.05 -9.77 -2.60
N SER A 26 1.32 -8.68 -2.37
CA SER A 26 1.54 -7.80 -1.21
C SER A 26 1.29 -8.51 0.11
N ILE A 27 0.25 -9.36 0.19
CA ILE A 27 -0.04 -10.17 1.38
C ILE A 27 1.07 -11.18 1.60
N LEU A 28 1.50 -11.92 0.57
CA LEU A 28 2.58 -12.89 0.68
C LEU A 28 3.88 -12.24 1.13
N PHE A 29 4.20 -11.07 0.59
CA PHE A 29 5.37 -10.30 1.00
C PHE A 29 5.28 -9.85 2.46
N ALA A 30 4.13 -9.33 2.89
CA ALA A 30 3.92 -8.92 4.29
C ALA A 30 4.05 -10.10 5.26
N VAL A 31 3.48 -11.27 4.90
CA VAL A 31 3.60 -12.51 5.67
C VAL A 31 5.05 -12.97 5.75
N LEU A 32 5.79 -12.93 4.64
CA LEU A 32 7.22 -13.26 4.60
C LEU A 32 8.04 -12.35 5.54
N VAL A 33 7.85 -11.04 5.43
CA VAL A 33 8.52 -10.05 6.29
C VAL A 33 8.19 -10.30 7.76
N PHE A 34 6.93 -10.60 8.07
CA PHE A 34 6.50 -10.92 9.42
C PHE A 34 7.19 -12.16 10.00
N PHE A 35 7.33 -13.24 9.22
CA PHE A 35 8.04 -14.44 9.67
C PHE A 35 9.55 -14.20 9.83
N ILE A 36 10.17 -13.43 8.95
CA ILE A 36 11.58 -13.01 9.09
C ILE A 36 11.74 -12.24 10.40
N TYR A 37 10.86 -11.26 10.65
CA TYR A 37 10.86 -10.49 11.89
C TYR A 37 10.69 -11.39 13.12
N LEU A 38 9.73 -12.32 13.12
CA LEU A 38 9.53 -13.25 14.24
C LEU A 38 10.77 -14.10 14.50
N GLY A 39 11.42 -14.62 13.45
CA GLY A 39 12.65 -15.40 13.59
C GLY A 39 13.78 -14.57 14.21
N LEU A 40 13.95 -13.32 13.76
CA LEU A 40 14.92 -12.40 14.32
C LEU A 40 14.59 -12.07 15.79
N ALA A 41 13.35 -11.73 16.11
CA ALA A 41 12.94 -11.41 17.47
C ALA A 41 13.14 -12.60 18.43
N ALA A 42 12.80 -13.81 18.00
CA ALA A 42 12.96 -15.02 18.81
C ALA A 42 14.42 -15.37 19.10
N GLN A 43 15.34 -15.14 18.15
CA GLN A 43 16.77 -15.37 18.36
C GLN A 43 17.46 -14.23 19.11
N ASN A 44 16.90 -13.03 19.09
CA ASN A 44 17.51 -11.82 19.66
C ASN A 44 16.79 -11.37 20.94
N THR A 45 16.61 -12.31 21.88
CA THR A 45 16.10 -12.05 23.23
C THR A 45 17.16 -11.55 24.20
N ALA A 46 18.44 -11.66 23.83
CA ALA A 46 19.55 -11.15 24.62
C ALA A 46 19.44 -9.63 24.82
N GLU A 47 19.80 -9.20 26.02
CA GLU A 47 19.87 -7.79 26.38
C GLU A 47 21.07 -7.13 25.70
N VAL A 48 20.85 -5.93 25.19
CA VAL A 48 21.87 -5.10 24.56
C VAL A 48 21.86 -3.72 25.21
N ASN A 49 23.06 -3.16 25.39
CA ASN A 49 23.21 -1.78 25.82
C ASN A 49 22.92 -0.86 24.64
N PHE A 50 21.80 -0.14 24.71
CA PHE A 50 21.45 0.86 23.72
C PHE A 50 21.88 2.24 24.22
N HIS A 51 22.83 2.83 23.50
CA HIS A 51 23.32 4.17 23.75
C HIS A 51 22.54 5.18 22.90
N TYR A 52 22.03 6.23 23.54
CA TYR A 52 21.36 7.35 22.91
C TYR A 52 21.98 8.66 23.38
N TYR A 53 21.56 9.78 22.80
CA TYR A 53 22.26 11.06 22.98
C TYR A 53 22.36 11.54 24.44
N PHE A 54 21.44 11.13 25.32
CA PHE A 54 21.39 11.56 26.72
C PHE A 54 21.71 10.45 27.74
N GLY A 55 22.14 9.26 27.29
CA GLY A 55 22.45 8.16 28.20
C GLY A 55 22.46 6.79 27.53
N SER A 56 22.37 5.74 28.34
CA SER A 56 22.22 4.36 27.87
C SER A 56 21.20 3.61 28.70
N PHE A 57 20.52 2.66 28.08
CA PHE A 57 19.66 1.72 28.80
C PHE A 57 19.81 0.32 28.22
N GLU A 58 19.68 -0.69 29.09
CA GLU A 58 19.68 -2.09 28.69
C GLU A 58 18.27 -2.52 28.33
N LEU A 59 18.12 -3.11 27.16
CA LEU A 59 16.88 -3.71 26.72
C LEU A 59 17.16 -4.91 25.82
N PRO A 60 16.24 -5.88 25.75
CA PRO A 60 16.28 -6.90 24.73
C PRO A 60 16.27 -6.31 23.32
N LEU A 61 17.14 -6.83 22.45
CA LEU A 61 17.29 -6.33 21.07
C LEU A 61 15.97 -6.43 20.27
N TYR A 62 15.11 -7.42 20.56
CA TYR A 62 13.80 -7.54 19.90
C TYR A 62 12.90 -6.31 20.11
N ILE A 63 12.98 -5.62 21.26
CA ILE A 63 12.18 -4.43 21.53
C ILE A 63 12.59 -3.31 20.57
N LEU A 64 13.89 -3.12 20.40
CA LEU A 64 14.44 -2.13 19.49
C LEU A 64 14.04 -2.44 18.04
N LEU A 65 14.14 -3.71 17.64
CA LEU A 65 13.71 -4.17 16.32
C LEU A 65 12.21 -3.93 16.08
N THR A 66 11.38 -4.18 17.09
CA THR A 66 9.93 -3.89 17.07
C THR A 66 9.69 -2.41 16.80
N LEU A 67 10.36 -1.53 17.55
CA LEU A 67 10.22 -0.08 17.41
C LEU A 67 10.60 0.38 16.01
N PHE A 68 11.73 -0.07 15.47
CA PHE A 68 12.14 0.27 14.10
C PHE A 68 11.16 -0.23 13.05
N MET A 69 10.59 -1.43 13.22
CA MET A 69 9.59 -1.95 12.29
C MET A 69 8.32 -1.08 12.30
N VAL A 70 7.82 -0.72 13.49
CA VAL A 70 6.66 0.17 13.64
C VAL A 70 6.95 1.54 13.04
N PHE A 71 8.12 2.12 13.33
CA PHE A 71 8.54 3.40 12.74
C PHE A 71 8.61 3.34 11.22
N GLY A 72 9.14 2.27 10.64
CA GLY A 72 9.18 2.07 9.19
C GLY A 72 7.77 2.05 8.57
N ILE A 73 6.83 1.33 9.19
CA ILE A 73 5.43 1.29 8.74
C ILE A 73 4.80 2.68 8.81
N LEU A 74 4.97 3.39 9.93
CA LEU A 74 4.45 4.73 10.12
C LEU A 74 5.04 5.73 9.11
N LEU A 75 6.35 5.66 8.87
CA LEU A 75 7.03 6.51 7.90
C LEU A 75 6.51 6.27 6.48
N CYS A 76 6.39 5.00 6.08
CA CYS A 76 5.79 4.64 4.79
C CYS A 76 4.36 5.18 4.69
N GLY A 77 3.53 4.96 5.71
CA GLY A 77 2.18 5.51 5.78
C GLY A 77 2.20 7.03 5.58
N PHE A 78 3.00 7.74 6.36
CA PHE A 78 3.08 9.20 6.30
C PHE A 78 3.53 9.73 4.93
N LEU A 79 4.48 9.07 4.27
CA LEU A 79 4.97 9.48 2.95
C LEU A 79 3.98 9.20 1.81
N PHE A 80 3.29 8.06 1.83
CA PHE A 80 2.42 7.63 0.73
C PHE A 80 0.96 8.06 0.87
N LEU A 81 0.49 8.27 2.10
CA LEU A 81 -0.91 8.61 2.39
C LEU A 81 -1.38 9.91 1.72
N PRO A 82 -0.62 11.04 1.74
CA PRO A 82 -1.04 12.27 1.06
C PRO A 82 -1.16 12.09 -0.46
N ARG A 83 -0.21 11.36 -1.07
CA ARG A 83 -0.23 11.07 -2.51
C ARG A 83 -1.42 10.20 -2.87
N PHE A 84 -1.75 9.21 -2.06
CA PHE A 84 -2.93 8.38 -2.25
C PHE A 84 -4.22 9.21 -2.24
N PHE A 85 -4.40 10.09 -1.25
CA PHE A 85 -5.57 10.98 -1.19
C PHE A 85 -5.64 11.93 -2.39
N TYR A 86 -4.51 12.51 -2.80
CA TYR A 86 -4.46 13.38 -3.97
C TYR A 86 -4.87 12.64 -5.25
N LEU A 87 -4.33 11.44 -5.47
CA LEU A 87 -4.69 10.59 -6.62
C LEU A 87 -6.17 10.23 -6.61
N LYS A 88 -6.72 9.85 -5.45
CA LYS A 88 -8.14 9.53 -5.28
C LYS A 88 -9.03 10.73 -5.63
N LEU A 89 -8.70 11.91 -5.14
CA LEU A 89 -9.42 13.15 -5.46
C LEU A 89 -9.33 13.49 -6.95
N LYS A 90 -8.16 13.33 -7.57
CA LYS A 90 -7.96 13.57 -9.00
C LYS A 90 -8.81 12.61 -9.84
N LEU A 91 -8.86 11.33 -9.46
CA LEU A 91 -9.66 10.31 -10.15
C LEU A 91 -11.15 10.65 -10.09
N LEU A 92 -11.66 11.04 -8.91
CA LEU A 92 -13.05 11.48 -8.74
C LEU A 92 -13.39 12.72 -9.60
N ARG A 93 -12.47 13.69 -9.69
CA ARG A 93 -12.66 14.87 -10.55
C ARG A 93 -12.68 14.49 -12.03
N SER A 94 -11.79 13.62 -12.46
CA SER A 94 -11.73 13.14 -13.85
C SER A 94 -12.98 12.36 -14.25
N GLN A 95 -13.52 11.50 -13.38
CA GLN A 95 -14.78 10.79 -13.63
C GLN A 95 -15.94 11.78 -13.82
N ARG A 96 -16.12 12.74 -12.91
CA ARG A 96 -17.17 13.77 -13.03
C ARG A 96 -17.06 14.59 -14.31
N ALA A 97 -15.84 14.84 -14.81
CA ALA A 97 -15.63 15.56 -16.05
C ALA A 97 -16.01 14.71 -17.28
N LEU A 98 -15.76 13.39 -17.24
CA LEU A 98 -16.20 12.46 -18.28
C LEU A 98 -17.72 12.34 -18.31
N ASP A 99 -18.38 12.19 -17.16
CA ASP A 99 -19.84 12.09 -17.06
C ASP A 99 -20.54 13.35 -17.61
N LYS A 100 -19.97 14.53 -17.35
CA LYS A 100 -20.50 15.79 -17.92
C LYS A 100 -20.37 15.82 -19.44
N LYS A 101 -19.28 15.31 -20.00
CA LYS A 101 -19.06 15.27 -21.46
C LYS A 101 -19.98 14.26 -22.14
N THR A 102 -20.20 13.10 -21.55
CA THR A 102 -21.14 12.10 -22.08
C THR A 102 -22.57 12.65 -22.09
N LEU A 103 -23.01 13.31 -21.01
CA LEU A 103 -24.34 13.95 -20.96
C LEU A 103 -24.51 15.09 -21.98
N GLN A 104 -23.45 15.84 -22.30
CA GLN A 104 -23.49 16.88 -23.34
C GLN A 104 -23.61 16.28 -24.75
N LEU A 105 -22.90 15.17 -25.01
CA LEU A 105 -22.98 14.46 -26.29
C LEU A 105 -24.37 13.82 -26.51
N GLU A 106 -25.01 13.32 -25.46
CA GLU A 106 -26.38 12.80 -25.54
C GLU A 106 -27.40 13.90 -25.85
N LYS A 107 -27.23 15.12 -25.32
CA LYS A 107 -28.13 16.25 -25.60
C LYS A 107 -27.98 16.84 -27.01
N GLN A 108 -26.90 16.51 -27.73
CA GLN A 108 -26.65 16.99 -29.09
C GLN A 108 -27.13 16.02 -30.18
N LYS A 109 -27.61 14.83 -29.79
CA LYS A 109 -28.24 13.85 -30.68
C LYS A 109 -29.76 13.99 -30.62
#